data_AF-A0A2D9JHT0-F1
#
_entry.id   AF-A0A2D9JHT0-F1
#
_cell.length_a   1.000
_cell.length_b   1.000
_cell.length_c   1.000
_cell.angle_alpha   90.00
_cell.angle_beta   90.00
_cell.angle_gamma   90.00
#
_symmetry.space_group_name_H-M   'P 1'
#
loop_
_entity.id
_entity.type
_entity.pdbx_description
1 polymer ?
#
loop_
_entity_poly.entity_id
_entity_poly.type
_entity_poly.pdbx_seq_one_letter_code
_entity_poly.pdbx_strand_id
1 'polypeptide(L)'
;MCGHAKGHAILSRRRSPYRILAVCLLIGYLLASAAYMWLSALWITGSHPHFRVVDLLVPRANDVVIFTFFLVVGASVGSFLNVVVWRLPQRLNVNGHSFCPRCRNRLRARDNVPIFGWLWLSGRCRDCRLPISSRYPIVETLVGITFALVGSTELTRWSLPYFGDSVRTNWMSTPIVDADLLTLILYHVVALATTWAMGLIRFDGNALPSRLTLFAAITLLGGMFAFPQAMVVPWQLVGESMPAGIGTWPPSGWMTTGADWSVRLVQIGLRLLTSLVAAGFFARVLAKSFCPSADMKMDPLGSSTKRLIDLMILIAVPAIVVGWQAVMGVILLAAIFAKILGMCEFAQLRDSLGRFAVSLPVAT
;
A
#
# COMPACT_ATOMS: atom_id res chain seq x y z
N MET A 1 -2.48 46.97 36.15
CA MET A 1 -3.65 47.12 35.28
C MET A 1 -3.16 47.42 33.87
N CYS A 2 -3.25 46.47 32.94
CA CYS A 2 -3.15 46.76 31.50
C CYS A 2 -3.94 45.69 30.73
N GLY A 3 -4.99 46.12 30.07
CA GLY A 3 -6.06 45.27 29.52
C GLY A 3 -5.63 44.45 28.30
N HIS A 4 -6.20 43.26 28.19
CA HIS A 4 -6.29 42.53 26.93
C HIS A 4 -7.75 42.45 26.52
N ALA A 5 -8.12 43.30 25.57
CA ALA A 5 -9.42 43.29 24.92
C ALA A 5 -9.59 41.97 24.15
N LYS A 6 -10.50 41.11 24.62
CA LYS A 6 -10.99 39.95 23.89
C LYS A 6 -11.88 40.42 22.74
N GLY A 7 -11.29 40.66 21.58
CA GLY A 7 -12.02 40.76 20.32
C GLY A 7 -12.59 39.39 19.94
N HIS A 8 -13.79 39.08 20.42
CA HIS A 8 -14.59 37.96 19.91
C HIS A 8 -15.05 38.30 18.49
N ALA A 9 -14.21 38.02 17.50
CA ALA A 9 -14.64 37.94 16.11
C ALA A 9 -15.66 36.81 15.98
N ILE A 10 -16.94 37.18 15.91
CA ILE A 10 -18.05 36.32 15.52
C ILE A 10 -17.83 35.99 14.04
N LEU A 11 -16.96 35.01 13.78
CA LEU A 11 -16.91 34.34 12.49
C LEU A 11 -18.25 33.62 12.33
N SER A 12 -19.13 34.20 11.53
CA SER A 12 -20.37 33.60 11.07
C SER A 12 -20.13 32.12 10.74
N ARG A 13 -20.95 31.21 11.29
CA ARG A 13 -20.98 29.79 10.91
C ARG A 13 -21.44 29.67 9.44
N ARG A 14 -20.63 30.10 8.46
CA ARG A 14 -20.78 29.59 7.10
C ARG A 14 -20.59 28.08 7.22
N ARG A 15 -21.61 27.31 6.81
CA ARG A 15 -21.49 25.85 6.69
C ARG A 15 -20.28 25.60 5.80
N SER A 16 -19.22 25.06 6.39
CA SER A 16 -18.00 24.80 5.64
C SER A 16 -18.30 23.78 4.52
N PRO A 17 -17.81 24.01 3.29
CA PRO A 17 -18.04 23.09 2.17
C PRO A 17 -17.58 21.66 2.47
N TYR A 18 -16.62 21.47 3.39
CA TYR A 18 -16.10 20.15 3.77
C TYR A 18 -17.14 19.24 4.46
N ARG A 19 -18.11 19.80 5.19
CA ARG A 19 -19.17 18.98 5.81
C ARG A 19 -20.17 18.46 4.77
N ILE A 20 -20.50 19.30 3.79
CA ILE A 20 -21.34 18.91 2.66
C ILE A 20 -20.59 17.84 1.86
N LEU A 21 -19.30 18.07 1.58
CA LEU A 21 -18.45 17.09 0.90
C LEU A 21 -18.42 15.73 1.62
N ALA A 22 -18.26 15.69 2.95
CA ALA A 22 -18.32 14.44 3.71
C ALA A 22 -19.63 13.66 3.50
N VAL A 23 -20.76 14.37 3.55
CA VAL A 23 -22.08 13.75 3.35
C VAL A 23 -22.22 13.28 1.90
N CYS A 24 -21.81 14.09 0.93
CA CYS A 24 -21.81 13.72 -0.49
C CYS A 24 -20.93 12.50 -0.78
N LEU A 25 -19.75 12.39 -0.16
CA LEU A 25 -18.87 11.23 -0.28
C LEU A 25 -19.51 9.97 0.30
N LEU A 26 -20.14 10.08 1.48
CA LEU A 26 -20.82 8.93 2.10
C LEU A 26 -22.03 8.47 1.27
N ILE A 27 -22.90 9.40 0.85
CA ILE A 27 -24.05 9.10 -0.01
C ILE A 27 -23.57 8.52 -1.34
N GLY A 28 -22.55 9.13 -1.95
CA GLY A 28 -21.96 8.65 -3.21
C GLY A 28 -21.42 7.23 -3.07
N TYR A 29 -20.73 6.91 -1.97
CA TYR A 29 -20.25 5.57 -1.69
C TYR A 29 -21.38 4.55 -1.54
N LEU A 30 -22.45 4.89 -0.80
CA LEU A 30 -23.61 4.03 -0.62
C LEU A 30 -24.35 3.79 -1.95
N LEU A 31 -24.53 4.84 -2.76
CA LEU A 31 -25.15 4.73 -4.09
C LEU A 31 -24.29 3.89 -5.04
N ALA A 32 -22.97 4.09 -5.07
CA ALA A 32 -22.07 3.31 -5.89
C ALA A 32 -22.05 1.83 -5.47
N SER A 33 -22.11 1.55 -4.16
CA SER A 33 -22.18 0.18 -3.63
C SER A 33 -23.49 -0.50 -4.02
N ALA A 34 -24.62 0.19 -3.87
CA ALA A 34 -25.91 -0.32 -4.30
C ALA A 34 -25.95 -0.56 -5.82
N ALA A 35 -25.44 0.39 -6.61
CA ALA A 35 -25.35 0.25 -8.06
C ALA A 35 -24.47 -0.94 -8.45
N TYR A 36 -23.31 -1.11 -7.82
CA TYR A 36 -22.44 -2.28 -8.04
C TYR A 36 -23.18 -3.59 -7.77
N MET A 37 -23.86 -3.70 -6.62
CA MET A 37 -24.58 -4.92 -6.26
C MET A 37 -25.67 -5.28 -7.27
N TRP A 38 -26.49 -4.30 -7.67
CA TRP A 38 -27.58 -4.54 -8.61
C TRP A 38 -27.08 -4.79 -10.03
N LEU A 39 -26.16 -3.96 -10.53
CA LEU A 39 -25.65 -4.08 -11.89
C LEU A 39 -24.87 -5.38 -12.10
N SER A 40 -24.04 -5.79 -11.13
CA SER A 40 -23.32 -7.07 -11.22
C SER A 40 -24.26 -8.27 -11.13
N ALA A 41 -25.26 -8.24 -10.23
CA ALA A 41 -26.25 -9.31 -10.14
C ALA A 41 -27.10 -9.47 -11.42
N LEU A 42 -27.52 -8.34 -12.03
CA LEU A 42 -28.23 -8.33 -13.30
C LEU A 42 -27.38 -8.87 -14.45
N TRP A 43 -26.10 -8.47 -14.51
CA TRP A 43 -25.17 -8.91 -15.56
C TRP A 43 -24.92 -10.43 -15.50
N ILE A 44 -24.70 -10.97 -14.30
CA ILE A 44 -24.50 -12.42 -14.10
C ILE A 44 -25.78 -13.18 -14.46
N THR A 45 -26.96 -12.71 -14.00
CA THR A 45 -28.24 -13.36 -14.32
C THR A 45 -28.50 -13.37 -15.83
N GLY A 46 -28.15 -12.29 -16.54
CA GLY A 46 -28.23 -12.23 -18.00
C GLY A 46 -27.30 -13.20 -18.74
N SER A 47 -26.18 -13.57 -18.11
CA SER A 47 -25.21 -14.52 -18.68
C SER A 47 -25.47 -15.97 -18.26
N HIS A 48 -26.13 -16.17 -17.12
CA HIS A 48 -26.34 -17.46 -16.47
C HIS A 48 -27.79 -17.57 -15.94
N PRO A 49 -28.74 -18.02 -16.78
CA PRO A 49 -30.17 -18.00 -16.48
C PRO A 49 -30.61 -18.93 -15.33
N HIS A 50 -29.70 -19.75 -14.80
CA HIS A 50 -29.95 -20.61 -13.63
C HIS A 50 -29.95 -19.84 -12.30
N PHE A 51 -29.31 -18.65 -12.24
CA PHE A 51 -29.27 -17.83 -11.03
C PHE A 51 -30.35 -16.76 -11.07
N ARG A 52 -31.01 -16.49 -9.94
CA ARG A 52 -31.88 -15.32 -9.80
C ARG A 52 -31.10 -14.16 -9.23
N VAL A 53 -31.50 -12.93 -9.56
CA VAL A 53 -30.88 -11.70 -9.03
C VAL A 53 -30.80 -11.72 -7.51
N VAL A 54 -31.88 -12.17 -6.84
CA VAL A 54 -31.95 -12.23 -5.38
C VAL A 54 -30.93 -13.19 -4.76
N ASP A 55 -30.56 -14.25 -5.46
CA ASP A 55 -29.56 -15.24 -5.00
C ASP A 55 -28.15 -14.64 -5.00
N LEU A 56 -27.91 -13.64 -5.86
CA LEU A 56 -26.61 -12.99 -6.05
C LEU A 56 -26.41 -11.76 -5.17
N LEU A 57 -27.47 -11.16 -4.63
CA LEU A 57 -27.37 -9.94 -3.81
C LEU A 57 -26.50 -10.14 -2.56
N VAL A 58 -26.60 -11.29 -1.88
CA VAL A 58 -25.81 -11.59 -0.68
C VAL A 58 -24.31 -11.72 -1.01
N PRO A 59 -23.89 -12.52 -2.01
CA PRO A 59 -22.51 -12.53 -2.48
C PRO A 59 -21.99 -11.15 -2.89
N ARG A 60 -22.77 -10.35 -3.63
CA ARG A 60 -22.34 -9.00 -4.04
C ARG A 60 -22.24 -8.02 -2.86
N ALA A 61 -23.11 -8.17 -1.85
CA ALA A 61 -22.99 -7.40 -0.62
C ALA A 61 -21.70 -7.74 0.14
N ASN A 62 -21.29 -9.02 0.14
CA ASN A 62 -20.04 -9.44 0.76
C ASN A 62 -18.83 -8.73 0.14
N ASP A 63 -18.79 -8.62 -1.20
CA ASP A 63 -17.71 -7.91 -1.90
C ASP A 63 -17.59 -6.44 -1.46
N VAL A 64 -18.74 -5.75 -1.31
CA VAL A 64 -18.79 -4.38 -0.77
C VAL A 64 -18.27 -4.34 0.66
N VAL A 65 -18.69 -5.27 1.52
CA VAL A 65 -18.26 -5.33 2.92
C VAL A 65 -16.75 -5.56 3.02
N ILE A 66 -16.20 -6.48 2.23
CA ILE A 66 -14.76 -6.79 2.17
C ILE A 66 -13.98 -5.56 1.69
N PHE A 67 -14.41 -4.93 0.59
CA PHE A 67 -13.78 -3.72 0.09
C PHE A 67 -13.81 -2.60 1.14
N THR A 68 -14.97 -2.40 1.80
CA THR A 68 -15.12 -1.42 2.89
C THR A 68 -14.17 -1.70 4.03
N PHE A 69 -14.07 -2.97 4.44
CA PHE A 69 -13.21 -3.39 5.54
C PHE A 69 -11.75 -3.03 5.27
N PHE A 70 -11.21 -3.43 4.12
CA PHE A 70 -9.84 -3.10 3.74
C PHE A 70 -9.63 -1.60 3.53
N LEU A 71 -10.63 -0.87 3.00
CA LEU A 71 -10.58 0.59 2.88
C LEU A 71 -10.44 1.27 4.25
N VAL A 72 -11.22 0.84 5.25
CA VAL A 72 -11.17 1.40 6.61
C VAL A 72 -9.88 1.03 7.32
N VAL A 73 -9.41 -0.22 7.18
CA VAL A 73 -8.12 -0.66 7.74
C VAL A 73 -6.98 0.13 7.11
N GLY A 74 -6.94 0.23 5.78
CA GLY A 74 -5.92 0.99 5.06
C GLY A 74 -5.94 2.48 5.38
N ALA A 75 -7.12 3.11 5.50
CA ALA A 75 -7.21 4.51 5.91
C ALA A 75 -6.72 4.71 7.35
N SER A 76 -6.97 3.75 8.24
CA SER A 76 -6.46 3.76 9.62
C SER A 76 -4.93 3.61 9.66
N VAL A 77 -4.38 2.71 8.84
CA VAL A 77 -2.93 2.57 8.64
C VAL A 77 -2.35 3.86 8.07
N GLY A 78 -2.96 4.45 7.04
CA GLY A 78 -2.53 5.74 6.47
C GLY A 78 -2.51 6.88 7.51
N SER A 79 -3.50 6.90 8.42
CA SER A 79 -3.54 7.86 9.53
C SER A 79 -2.35 7.66 10.48
N PHE A 80 -2.03 6.41 10.83
CA PHE A 80 -0.84 6.07 11.60
C PHE A 80 0.46 6.41 10.86
N LEU A 81 0.53 6.16 9.54
CA LEU A 81 1.71 6.46 8.72
C LEU A 81 2.04 7.96 8.71
N ASN A 82 1.05 8.85 8.78
CA ASN A 82 1.33 10.30 8.95
C ASN A 82 2.15 10.59 10.22
N VAL A 83 1.93 9.83 11.30
CA VAL A 83 2.74 9.93 12.53
C VAL A 83 4.14 9.36 12.31
N VAL A 84 4.24 8.20 11.69
CA VAL A 84 5.51 7.52 11.37
C VAL A 84 6.42 8.43 10.53
N VAL A 85 5.89 8.96 9.44
CA VAL A 85 6.60 9.81 8.48
C VAL A 85 7.12 11.09 9.13
N TRP A 86 6.35 11.68 10.05
CA TRP A 86 6.78 12.87 10.76
C TRP A 86 7.83 12.55 11.84
N ARG A 87 7.64 11.50 12.64
CA ARG A 87 8.47 11.23 13.84
C ARG A 87 9.78 10.51 13.55
N LEU A 88 9.77 9.50 12.68
CA LEU A 88 10.95 8.63 12.49
C LEU A 88 12.18 9.37 11.93
N PRO A 89 12.07 10.27 10.92
CA PRO A 89 13.21 11.03 10.45
C PRO A 89 13.82 11.95 11.53
N GLN A 90 12.98 12.42 12.46
CA GLN A 90 13.38 13.23 13.61
C GLN A 90 13.91 12.39 14.79
N ARG A 91 14.04 11.06 14.63
CA ARG A 91 14.45 10.10 15.68
C ARG A 91 13.54 10.09 16.91
N LEU A 92 12.30 10.53 16.75
CA LEU A 92 11.29 10.52 17.81
C LEU A 92 10.62 9.15 17.90
N ASN A 93 10.13 8.81 19.09
CA ASN A 93 9.36 7.58 19.29
C ASN A 93 7.97 7.69 18.65
N VAL A 94 7.55 6.61 17.99
CA VAL A 94 6.24 6.53 17.34
C VAL A 94 5.09 6.41 18.36
N ASN A 95 5.41 5.94 19.57
CA ASN A 95 4.46 5.76 20.66
C ASN A 95 3.92 7.11 21.19
N GLY A 96 2.68 7.11 21.68
CA GLY A 96 2.03 8.26 22.30
C GLY A 96 0.80 8.75 21.53
N HIS A 97 0.05 9.66 22.15
CA HIS A 97 -1.20 10.16 21.56
C HIS A 97 -0.96 11.11 20.39
N SER A 98 -1.89 11.12 19.44
CA SER A 98 -1.98 12.17 18.42
C SER A 98 -2.28 13.51 19.11
N PHE A 99 -1.52 14.55 18.76
CA PHE A 99 -1.71 15.91 19.27
C PHE A 99 -1.63 16.92 18.14
N CYS A 100 -2.26 18.08 18.33
CA CYS A 100 -2.13 19.18 17.38
C CYS A 100 -0.71 19.75 17.44
N PRO A 101 0.03 19.86 16.32
CA PRO A 101 1.41 20.39 16.34
C PRO A 101 1.49 21.87 16.74
N ARG A 102 0.37 22.61 16.70
CA ARG A 102 0.31 24.04 17.03
C ARG A 102 -0.02 24.29 18.50
N CYS A 103 -1.15 23.78 18.98
CA CYS A 103 -1.59 24.01 20.36
C CYS A 103 -1.23 22.88 21.33
N ARG A 104 -0.68 21.75 20.83
CA ARG A 104 -0.29 20.56 21.60
C ARG A 104 -1.43 19.88 22.38
N ASN A 105 -2.68 20.32 22.21
CA ASN A 105 -3.83 19.59 22.73
C ASN A 105 -3.94 18.20 22.11
N ARG A 106 -4.31 17.25 22.95
CA ARG A 106 -4.58 15.86 22.57
C ARG A 106 -5.82 15.80 21.66
N LEU A 107 -5.70 15.07 20.55
CA LEU A 107 -6.82 14.81 19.65
C LEU A 107 -7.80 13.84 20.32
N ARG A 108 -9.10 14.15 20.22
CA ARG A 108 -10.18 13.29 20.70
C ARG A 108 -10.37 12.13 19.71
N ALA A 109 -10.82 10.96 20.17
CA ALA A 109 -11.00 9.79 19.29
C ALA A 109 -11.87 10.09 18.05
N ARG A 110 -12.98 10.83 18.22
CA ARG A 110 -13.86 11.27 17.13
C ARG A 110 -13.21 12.21 16.11
N ASP A 111 -12.16 12.92 16.51
CA ASP A 111 -11.40 13.82 15.64
C ASP A 111 -10.33 13.07 14.84
N ASN A 112 -10.09 11.79 15.18
CA ASN A 112 -9.10 10.89 14.60
C ASN A 112 -9.74 9.78 13.74
N VAL A 113 -11.00 9.96 13.32
CA VAL A 113 -11.61 9.07 12.32
C VAL A 113 -10.98 9.41 10.95
N PRO A 114 -10.32 8.46 10.27
CA PRO A 114 -9.65 8.73 9.00
C PRO A 114 -10.58 9.39 7.98
N ILE A 115 -10.07 10.37 7.24
CA ILE A 115 -10.76 11.16 6.21
C ILE A 115 -11.86 12.08 6.78
N PHE A 116 -12.86 11.48 7.44
CA PHE A 116 -14.06 12.16 7.91
C PHE A 116 -13.81 13.07 9.11
N GLY A 117 -12.85 12.75 9.99
CA GLY A 117 -12.46 13.63 11.10
C GLY A 117 -12.00 14.99 10.61
N TRP A 118 -11.15 15.02 9.58
CA TRP A 118 -10.68 16.25 8.94
C TRP A 118 -11.82 17.02 8.24
N LEU A 119 -12.70 16.31 7.52
CA LEU A 119 -13.83 16.93 6.80
C LEU A 119 -14.85 17.56 7.75
N TRP A 120 -15.23 16.88 8.83
CA TRP A 120 -16.18 17.42 9.82
C TRP A 120 -15.62 18.59 10.63
N LEU A 121 -14.31 18.55 10.90
CA LEU A 121 -13.54 19.67 11.47
C LEU A 121 -13.26 20.78 10.45
N SER A 122 -13.61 20.58 9.18
CA SER A 122 -13.45 21.57 8.13
C SER A 122 -12.00 21.99 7.91
N GLY A 123 -11.09 21.03 8.03
CA GLY A 123 -9.65 21.23 7.88
C GLY A 123 -9.04 22.16 8.92
N ARG A 124 -9.65 22.31 10.11
CA ARG A 124 -9.14 23.17 11.19
C ARG A 124 -9.13 22.43 12.51
N CYS A 125 -8.14 22.70 13.36
CA CYS A 125 -8.11 22.15 14.71
C CYS A 125 -9.32 22.63 15.52
N ARG A 126 -9.95 21.72 16.27
CA ARG A 126 -11.11 22.03 17.13
C ARG A 126 -10.83 23.13 18.15
N ASP A 127 -9.65 23.10 18.77
CA ASP A 127 -9.33 23.97 19.90
C ASP A 127 -8.70 25.29 19.44
N CYS A 128 -7.64 25.24 18.62
CA CYS A 128 -6.92 26.45 18.19
C CYS A 128 -7.40 27.03 16.85
N ARG A 129 -8.30 26.34 16.13
CA ARG A 129 -8.86 26.76 14.81
C ARG A 129 -7.85 26.98 13.69
N LEU A 130 -6.58 26.69 13.91
CA LEU A 130 -5.55 26.74 12.88
C LEU A 130 -5.76 25.64 11.84
N PRO A 131 -5.40 25.91 10.57
CA PRO A 131 -5.60 24.94 9.49
C PRO A 131 -4.75 23.67 9.71
N ILE A 132 -5.35 22.52 9.40
CA ILE A 132 -4.72 21.20 9.33
C ILE A 132 -4.49 20.91 7.85
N SER A 133 -3.27 20.49 7.50
CA SER A 133 -2.90 20.19 6.11
C SER A 133 -3.84 19.16 5.47
N SER A 134 -4.24 19.38 4.22
CA SER A 134 -5.01 18.42 3.41
C SER A 134 -4.22 17.17 3.06
N ARG A 135 -2.90 17.15 3.28
CA ARG A 135 -2.06 15.96 3.13
C ARG A 135 -2.58 14.77 3.95
N TYR A 136 -3.10 15.02 5.16
CA TYR A 136 -3.57 13.96 6.06
C TYR A 136 -4.71 13.13 5.43
N PRO A 137 -5.87 13.73 5.06
CA PRO A 137 -6.95 12.97 4.43
C PRO A 137 -6.57 12.41 3.05
N ILE A 138 -5.66 13.06 2.31
CA ILE A 138 -5.17 12.53 1.01
C ILE A 138 -4.40 11.23 1.23
N VAL A 139 -3.43 11.21 2.15
CA VAL A 139 -2.65 10.00 2.47
C VAL A 139 -3.56 8.90 3.00
N GLU A 140 -4.49 9.22 3.90
CA GLU A 140 -5.46 8.25 4.43
C GLU A 140 -6.31 7.64 3.31
N THR A 141 -6.76 8.46 2.35
CA THR A 141 -7.55 7.99 1.22
C THR A 141 -6.73 7.10 0.28
N LEU A 142 -5.52 7.52 -0.10
CA LEU A 142 -4.67 6.78 -1.03
C LEU A 142 -4.24 5.42 -0.46
N VAL A 143 -3.78 5.39 0.81
CA VAL A 143 -3.42 4.13 1.48
C VAL A 143 -4.66 3.24 1.65
N GLY A 144 -5.80 3.82 2.00
CA GLY A 144 -7.08 3.13 2.06
C GLY A 144 -7.45 2.45 0.75
N ILE A 145 -7.36 3.17 -0.38
CA ILE A 145 -7.67 2.63 -1.70
C ILE A 145 -6.69 1.52 -2.08
N THR A 146 -5.37 1.70 -1.87
CA THR A 146 -4.38 0.65 -2.14
C THR A 146 -4.70 -0.64 -1.38
N PHE A 147 -5.03 -0.54 -0.10
CA PHE A 147 -5.38 -1.71 0.72
C PHE A 147 -6.70 -2.34 0.27
N ALA A 148 -7.70 -1.52 -0.05
CA ALA A 148 -8.99 -2.01 -0.54
C ALA A 148 -8.86 -2.79 -1.85
N LEU A 149 -8.06 -2.27 -2.79
CA LEU A 149 -7.79 -2.94 -4.05
C LEU A 149 -7.02 -4.24 -3.80
N VAL A 150 -5.83 -4.18 -3.20
CA VAL A 150 -4.97 -5.37 -3.01
C VAL A 150 -5.66 -6.43 -2.15
N GLY A 151 -6.26 -6.06 -1.02
CA GLY A 151 -6.95 -7.00 -0.14
C GLY A 151 -8.15 -7.67 -0.79
N SER A 152 -8.95 -6.95 -1.58
CA SER A 152 -10.10 -7.56 -2.27
C SER A 152 -9.71 -8.45 -3.45
N THR A 153 -8.67 -8.07 -4.22
CA THR A 153 -8.17 -8.90 -5.34
C THR A 153 -7.44 -10.14 -4.84
N GLU A 154 -6.76 -10.06 -3.70
CA GLU A 154 -6.10 -11.23 -3.09
C GLU A 154 -7.13 -12.18 -2.47
N LEU A 155 -8.14 -11.66 -1.78
CA LEU A 155 -9.17 -12.49 -1.15
C LEU A 155 -9.98 -13.29 -2.18
N THR A 156 -10.19 -12.71 -3.36
CA THR A 156 -10.80 -13.39 -4.52
C THR A 156 -9.80 -14.20 -5.34
N ARG A 157 -8.52 -14.23 -4.92
CA ARG A 157 -7.39 -14.87 -5.61
C ARG A 157 -7.21 -14.44 -7.07
N TRP A 158 -7.73 -13.27 -7.43
CA TRP A 158 -7.64 -12.73 -8.78
C TRP A 158 -6.22 -12.21 -9.10
N SER A 159 -5.57 -11.62 -8.10
CA SER A 159 -4.19 -11.12 -8.22
C SER A 159 -3.11 -12.14 -7.86
N LEU A 160 -3.47 -13.39 -7.56
CA LEU A 160 -2.55 -14.44 -7.09
C LEU A 160 -2.38 -15.52 -8.17
N PRO A 161 -1.31 -15.45 -8.99
CA PRO A 161 -0.96 -16.53 -9.89
C PRO A 161 -0.77 -17.82 -9.07
N TYR A 162 -1.34 -18.94 -9.52
CA TYR A 162 -1.16 -20.28 -8.91
C TYR A 162 -1.92 -20.61 -7.61
N PHE A 163 -2.66 -19.67 -7.02
CA PHE A 163 -3.55 -19.96 -5.88
C PHE A 163 -5.00 -20.33 -6.30
N GLY A 164 -5.30 -20.29 -7.61
CA GLY A 164 -6.59 -20.69 -8.16
C GLY A 164 -6.57 -22.12 -8.69
N ASP A 165 -7.55 -22.93 -8.28
CA ASP A 165 -7.90 -24.15 -9.01
C ASP A 165 -8.32 -23.77 -10.44
N SER A 166 -8.21 -24.71 -11.39
CA SER A 166 -8.31 -24.55 -12.85
C SER A 166 -9.63 -23.98 -13.43
N VAL A 167 -10.48 -23.37 -12.60
CA VAL A 167 -11.68 -22.61 -12.96
C VAL A 167 -11.54 -21.16 -12.47
N ARG A 168 -10.90 -20.36 -13.32
CA ARG A 168 -10.71 -18.88 -13.28
C ARG A 168 -11.48 -18.15 -12.16
N THR A 169 -10.79 -17.91 -11.05
CA THR A 169 -11.16 -16.87 -10.09
C THR A 169 -11.04 -15.50 -10.77
N ASN A 170 -12.14 -14.77 -10.78
CA ASN A 170 -12.21 -13.38 -11.26
C ASN A 170 -12.68 -12.48 -10.12
N TRP A 171 -12.68 -11.16 -10.35
CA TRP A 171 -13.16 -10.16 -9.39
C TRP A 171 -14.62 -10.32 -8.95
N MET A 172 -15.38 -11.25 -9.53
CA MET A 172 -16.75 -11.60 -9.13
C MET A 172 -16.86 -12.95 -8.42
N SER A 173 -15.75 -13.66 -8.23
CA SER A 173 -15.74 -14.96 -7.55
C SER A 173 -15.98 -14.81 -6.06
N THR A 174 -16.69 -15.76 -5.46
CA THR A 174 -16.89 -15.77 -4.01
C THR A 174 -15.56 -15.99 -3.30
N PRO A 175 -15.20 -15.16 -2.30
CA PRO A 175 -13.95 -15.30 -1.57
C PRO A 175 -13.95 -16.59 -0.76
N ILE A 176 -12.86 -17.36 -0.87
CA ILE A 176 -12.60 -18.54 -0.05
C ILE A 176 -11.49 -18.17 0.92
N VAL A 177 -11.80 -18.16 2.21
CA VAL A 177 -10.86 -17.75 3.25
C VAL A 177 -10.24 -18.98 3.90
N ASP A 178 -8.93 -19.10 3.76
CA ASP A 178 -8.11 -20.10 4.44
C ASP A 178 -6.95 -19.42 5.19
N ALA A 179 -6.28 -20.17 6.06
CA ALA A 179 -5.21 -19.64 6.92
C ALA A 179 -3.99 -19.15 6.12
N ASP A 180 -3.70 -19.79 4.99
CA ASP A 180 -2.55 -19.44 4.15
C ASP A 180 -2.79 -18.11 3.42
N LEU A 181 -4.00 -17.93 2.87
CA LEU A 181 -4.42 -16.69 2.24
C LEU A 181 -4.44 -15.53 3.23
N LEU A 182 -4.93 -15.74 4.45
CA LEU A 182 -4.90 -14.69 5.49
C LEU A 182 -3.47 -14.31 5.86
N THR A 183 -2.56 -15.28 5.93
CA THR A 183 -1.14 -15.04 6.20
C THR A 183 -0.48 -14.25 5.08
N LEU A 184 -0.79 -14.60 3.83
CA LEU A 184 -0.32 -13.90 2.63
C LEU A 184 -0.82 -12.44 2.60
N ILE A 185 -2.13 -12.22 2.82
CA ILE A 185 -2.72 -10.88 2.86
C ILE A 185 -2.07 -10.04 3.96
N LEU A 186 -1.85 -10.62 5.14
CA LEU A 186 -1.18 -9.93 6.25
C LEU A 186 0.25 -9.52 5.86
N TYR A 187 1.00 -10.43 5.23
CA TYR A 187 2.35 -10.17 4.74
C TYR A 187 2.37 -9.01 3.73
N HIS A 188 1.46 -8.99 2.75
CA HIS A 188 1.36 -7.91 1.77
C HIS A 188 0.91 -6.58 2.36
N VAL A 189 -0.04 -6.59 3.30
CA VAL A 189 -0.47 -5.38 4.01
C VAL A 189 0.70 -4.74 4.76
N VAL A 190 1.53 -5.54 5.44
CA VAL A 190 2.75 -5.05 6.11
C VAL A 190 3.75 -4.49 5.09
N ALA A 191 3.93 -5.18 3.97
CA ALA A 191 4.81 -4.71 2.91
C ALA A 191 4.34 -3.38 2.31
N LEU A 192 3.06 -3.27 1.95
CA LEU A 192 2.45 -2.05 1.42
C LEU A 192 2.54 -0.89 2.41
N ALA A 193 2.24 -1.12 3.70
CA ALA A 193 2.39 -0.11 4.73
C ALA A 193 3.84 0.40 4.81
N THR A 194 4.81 -0.51 4.70
CA THR A 194 6.24 -0.21 4.74
C THR A 194 6.67 0.60 3.51
N THR A 195 6.25 0.20 2.30
CA THR A 195 6.53 0.94 1.06
C THR A 195 5.91 2.33 1.10
N TRP A 196 4.67 2.47 1.58
CA TRP A 196 4.02 3.78 1.77
C TRP A 196 4.80 4.65 2.75
N ALA A 197 5.25 4.10 3.89
CA ALA A 197 6.05 4.85 4.86
C ALA A 197 7.37 5.36 4.25
N MET A 198 8.11 4.47 3.57
CA MET A 198 9.37 4.82 2.91
C MET A 198 9.15 5.85 1.79
N GLY A 199 8.13 5.66 0.98
CA GLY A 199 7.74 6.55 -0.11
C GLY A 199 7.42 7.96 0.38
N LEU A 200 6.59 8.07 1.43
CA LEU A 200 6.21 9.37 2.01
C LEU A 200 7.38 10.08 2.72
N ILE A 201 8.26 9.35 3.40
CA ILE A 201 9.48 9.91 4.01
C ILE A 201 10.39 10.48 2.92
N ARG A 202 10.60 9.72 1.83
CA ARG A 202 11.43 10.15 0.72
C ARG A 202 10.80 11.32 -0.05
N PHE A 203 9.48 11.32 -0.23
CA PHE A 203 8.72 12.44 -0.80
C PHE A 203 8.88 13.73 0.01
N ASP A 204 9.06 13.63 1.33
CA ASP A 204 9.37 14.79 2.18
C ASP A 204 10.81 15.28 2.08
N GLY A 205 11.67 14.58 1.31
CA GLY A 205 13.09 14.91 1.12
C GLY A 205 14.01 14.29 2.17
N ASN A 206 13.49 13.47 3.08
CA ASN A 206 14.27 12.82 4.12
C ASN A 206 14.94 11.53 3.59
N ALA A 207 16.09 11.19 4.17
CA ALA A 207 16.70 9.87 3.97
C ALA A 207 15.92 8.80 4.75
N LEU A 208 15.97 7.54 4.30
CA LEU A 208 15.26 6.46 4.99
C LEU A 208 15.89 6.18 6.37
N PRO A 209 15.10 6.21 7.46
CA PRO A 209 15.62 5.90 8.80
C PRO A 209 16.03 4.43 8.92
N SER A 210 17.18 4.16 9.52
CA SER A 210 17.70 2.80 9.71
C SER A 210 16.76 1.87 10.49
N ARG A 211 15.98 2.42 11.43
CA ARG A 211 14.97 1.66 12.18
C ARG A 211 13.85 1.14 11.27
N LEU A 212 13.45 1.94 10.27
CA LEU A 212 12.42 1.54 9.31
C LEU A 212 12.96 0.52 8.31
N THR A 213 14.19 0.71 7.83
CA THR A 213 14.81 -0.25 6.90
C THR A 213 15.10 -1.58 7.59
N LEU A 214 15.51 -1.58 8.85
CA LEU A 214 15.67 -2.79 9.67
C LEU A 214 14.33 -3.49 9.91
N PHE A 215 13.28 -2.74 10.27
CA PHE A 215 11.93 -3.29 10.41
C PHE A 215 11.50 -3.99 9.11
N ALA A 216 11.62 -3.31 7.97
CA ALA A 216 11.30 -3.87 6.66
C ALA A 216 12.10 -5.14 6.36
N ALA A 217 13.41 -5.14 6.62
CA ALA A 217 14.27 -6.30 6.41
C ALA A 217 13.82 -7.49 7.28
N ILE A 218 13.55 -7.26 8.57
CA ILE A 218 13.10 -8.32 9.49
C ILE A 218 11.74 -8.87 9.07
N THR A 219 10.76 -8.00 8.79
CA THR A 219 9.40 -8.45 8.48
C THR A 219 9.30 -9.09 7.11
N LEU A 220 9.99 -8.56 6.09
CA LEU A 220 9.90 -9.08 4.73
C LEU A 220 10.78 -10.31 4.54
N LEU A 221 12.06 -10.26 4.96
CA LEU A 221 12.94 -11.42 4.82
C LEU A 221 12.53 -12.50 5.82
N GLY A 222 12.38 -12.16 7.10
CA GLY A 222 11.99 -13.10 8.14
C GLY A 222 10.57 -13.64 7.97
N GLY A 223 9.63 -12.80 7.53
CA GLY A 223 8.27 -13.23 7.19
C GLY A 223 8.25 -14.27 6.08
N MET A 224 9.10 -14.09 5.05
CA MET A 224 9.23 -15.07 3.97
C MET A 224 9.81 -16.41 4.45
N PHE A 225 10.76 -16.39 5.39
CA PHE A 225 11.30 -17.61 6.00
C PHE A 225 10.28 -18.31 6.91
N ALA A 226 9.49 -17.55 7.67
CA ALA A 226 8.47 -18.08 8.57
C ALA A 226 7.27 -18.65 7.79
N PHE A 227 6.90 -17.99 6.68
CA PHE A 227 5.75 -18.34 5.86
C PHE A 227 6.16 -18.42 4.38
N PRO A 228 6.79 -19.52 3.96
CA PRO A 228 7.21 -19.71 2.57
C PRO A 228 6.06 -19.60 1.57
N GLN A 229 4.81 -19.86 2.00
CA GLN A 229 3.62 -19.70 1.16
C GLN A 229 3.28 -18.23 0.85
N ALA A 230 3.89 -17.26 1.51
CA ALA A 230 3.64 -15.83 1.26
C ALA A 230 4.24 -15.32 -0.07
N MET A 231 4.90 -16.17 -0.88
CA MET A 231 5.36 -15.78 -2.21
C MET A 231 4.21 -15.81 -3.21
N VAL A 232 3.91 -14.66 -3.82
CA VAL A 232 2.91 -14.54 -4.91
C VAL A 232 3.32 -15.33 -6.15
N VAL A 233 4.61 -15.29 -6.50
CA VAL A 233 5.14 -15.93 -7.71
C VAL A 233 6.26 -16.87 -7.31
N PRO A 234 6.11 -18.19 -7.48
CA PRO A 234 7.21 -19.12 -7.28
C PRO A 234 8.34 -18.82 -8.29
N TRP A 235 9.58 -19.13 -7.92
CA TRP A 235 10.73 -18.91 -8.79
C TRP A 235 10.63 -19.68 -10.13
N GLN A 236 9.96 -20.83 -10.15
CA GLN A 236 9.73 -21.63 -11.35
C GLN A 236 8.25 -21.84 -11.64
N LEU A 237 7.91 -21.87 -12.93
CA LEU A 237 6.58 -22.16 -13.46
C LEU A 237 6.45 -23.68 -13.62
N VAL A 238 5.60 -24.35 -12.83
CA VAL A 238 5.20 -25.73 -13.13
C VAL A 238 4.11 -25.68 -14.19
N GLY A 239 4.39 -26.21 -15.38
CA GLY A 239 3.33 -26.52 -16.33
C GLY A 239 2.67 -27.84 -15.94
N GLU A 240 1.36 -27.83 -15.71
CA GLU A 240 0.55 -29.05 -15.51
C GLU A 240 0.55 -30.00 -16.73
N SER A 241 1.20 -29.60 -17.83
CA SER A 241 1.23 -30.29 -19.12
C SER A 241 2.65 -30.59 -19.65
N MET A 242 3.65 -30.74 -18.78
CA MET A 242 4.96 -31.26 -19.24
C MET A 242 4.91 -32.78 -19.37
N PRO A 243 5.24 -33.36 -20.55
CA PRO A 243 5.24 -34.81 -20.75
C PRO A 243 6.20 -35.49 -19.78
N ALA A 244 5.73 -36.54 -19.10
CA ALA A 244 6.56 -37.41 -18.29
C ALA A 244 7.61 -38.09 -19.19
N GLY A 245 8.83 -37.56 -19.24
CA GLY A 245 9.89 -38.13 -20.09
C GLY A 245 11.05 -37.18 -20.41
N ILE A 246 10.87 -35.87 -20.27
CA ILE A 246 11.99 -34.92 -20.20
C ILE A 246 12.28 -34.74 -18.72
N GLY A 247 13.45 -35.19 -18.25
CA GLY A 247 13.82 -35.25 -16.84
C GLY A 247 13.28 -34.08 -16.03
N THR A 248 12.29 -34.35 -15.18
CA THR A 248 11.57 -33.36 -14.38
C THR A 248 12.48 -32.88 -13.27
N TRP A 249 13.34 -31.93 -13.60
CA TRP A 249 14.10 -31.15 -12.65
C TRP A 249 13.49 -29.73 -12.60
N PRO A 250 12.81 -29.34 -11.51
CA PRO A 250 12.68 -30.09 -10.25
C PRO A 250 11.55 -31.15 -10.28
N PRO A 251 11.58 -32.12 -9.35
CA PRO A 251 10.54 -33.14 -9.18
C PRO A 251 9.14 -32.57 -8.91
N SER A 252 8.10 -33.32 -9.28
CA SER A 252 6.73 -33.05 -8.85
C SER A 252 6.63 -33.00 -7.32
N GLY A 253 5.95 -31.99 -6.78
CA GLY A 253 5.86 -31.77 -5.34
C GLY A 253 7.00 -30.97 -4.71
N TRP A 254 8.06 -30.61 -5.46
CA TRP A 254 9.10 -29.67 -5.00
C TRP A 254 8.55 -28.24 -4.80
N MET A 255 7.37 -27.91 -5.31
CA MET A 255 6.81 -26.53 -5.25
C MET A 255 5.48 -26.42 -4.51
N THR A 256 4.92 -27.52 -4.03
CA THR A 256 3.63 -27.51 -3.32
C THR A 256 3.84 -27.47 -1.80
N THR A 257 2.78 -27.17 -1.07
CA THR A 257 2.69 -27.21 0.40
C THR A 257 3.04 -28.57 1.04
N GLY A 258 3.35 -29.60 0.23
CA GLY A 258 3.92 -30.89 0.66
C GLY A 258 5.45 -31.03 0.47
N ALA A 259 6.15 -30.02 -0.08
CA ALA A 259 7.59 -30.08 -0.31
C ALA A 259 8.39 -30.09 1.01
N ASP A 260 9.45 -30.88 1.06
CA ASP A 260 10.44 -30.92 2.15
C ASP A 260 10.98 -29.52 2.49
N TRP A 261 11.32 -29.27 3.75
CA TRP A 261 11.81 -27.95 4.19
C TRP A 261 13.09 -27.49 3.47
N SER A 262 13.96 -28.42 3.07
CA SER A 262 15.16 -28.13 2.28
C SER A 262 14.82 -27.42 0.96
N VAL A 263 13.74 -27.85 0.33
CA VAL A 263 13.25 -27.34 -0.94
C VAL A 263 12.68 -25.93 -0.78
N ARG A 264 11.87 -25.70 0.26
CA ARG A 264 11.30 -24.38 0.56
C ARG A 264 12.41 -23.36 0.84
N LEU A 265 13.45 -23.77 1.58
CA LEU A 265 14.59 -22.90 1.88
C LEU A 265 15.34 -22.49 0.61
N VAL A 266 15.53 -23.39 -0.35
CA VAL A 266 16.14 -23.06 -1.64
C VAL A 266 15.28 -22.05 -2.40
N GLN A 267 13.95 -22.20 -2.42
CA GLN A 267 13.06 -21.25 -3.08
C GLN A 267 13.10 -19.87 -2.44
N ILE A 268 13.03 -19.80 -1.11
CA ILE A 268 13.15 -18.55 -0.36
C ILE A 268 14.50 -17.90 -0.67
N GLY A 269 15.59 -18.67 -0.60
CA GLY A 269 16.94 -18.19 -0.90
C GLY A 269 17.05 -17.63 -2.32
N LEU A 270 16.58 -18.36 -3.34
CA LEU A 270 16.59 -17.91 -4.72
C LEU A 270 15.71 -16.68 -4.95
N ARG A 271 14.51 -16.63 -4.35
CA ARG A 271 13.63 -15.46 -4.43
C ARG A 271 14.28 -14.23 -3.85
N LEU A 272 14.81 -14.32 -2.63
CA LEU A 272 15.45 -13.20 -1.96
C LEU A 272 16.69 -12.75 -2.74
N LEU A 273 17.54 -13.69 -3.16
CA LEU A 273 18.72 -13.41 -3.96
C LEU A 273 18.36 -12.67 -5.26
N THR A 274 17.44 -13.23 -6.04
CA THR A 274 17.06 -12.67 -7.35
C THR A 274 16.35 -11.33 -7.22
N SER A 275 15.54 -11.14 -6.18
CA SER A 275 14.88 -9.86 -5.87
C SER A 275 15.90 -8.78 -5.50
N LEU A 276 16.89 -9.11 -4.66
CA LEU A 276 17.94 -8.16 -4.27
C LEU A 276 18.88 -7.84 -5.44
N VAL A 277 19.24 -8.83 -6.25
CA VAL A 277 20.04 -8.64 -7.47
C VAL A 277 19.28 -7.75 -8.46
N ALA A 278 18.00 -8.03 -8.71
CA ALA A 278 17.16 -7.21 -9.59
C ALA A 278 17.03 -5.77 -9.06
N ALA A 279 16.79 -5.59 -7.76
CA ALA A 279 16.72 -4.27 -7.15
C ALA A 279 18.03 -3.49 -7.31
N GLY A 280 19.18 -4.13 -7.07
CA GLY A 280 20.49 -3.52 -7.29
C GLY A 280 20.74 -3.16 -8.76
N PHE A 281 20.39 -4.04 -9.69
CA PHE A 281 20.49 -3.80 -11.12
C PHE A 281 19.62 -2.60 -11.55
N PHE A 282 18.32 -2.61 -11.24
CA PHE A 282 17.41 -1.55 -11.62
C PHE A 282 17.75 -0.21 -10.95
N ALA A 283 18.16 -0.23 -9.67
CA ALA A 283 18.62 0.98 -8.99
C ALA A 283 19.84 1.60 -9.69
N ARG A 284 20.78 0.79 -10.17
CA ARG A 284 21.95 1.28 -10.94
C ARG A 284 21.57 1.81 -12.32
N VAL A 285 20.65 1.15 -13.02
CA VAL A 285 20.12 1.63 -14.31
C VAL A 285 19.45 3.01 -14.13
N LEU A 286 18.66 3.16 -13.06
CA LEU A 286 17.93 4.39 -12.75
C LEU A 286 18.78 5.45 -12.02
N ALA A 287 19.99 5.11 -11.58
CA ALA A 287 20.84 5.98 -10.77
C ALA A 287 21.12 7.31 -11.47
N LYS A 288 21.35 7.31 -12.79
CA LYS A 288 21.61 8.54 -13.54
C LYS A 288 20.43 9.53 -13.49
N SER A 289 19.20 9.01 -13.43
CA SER A 289 17.98 9.81 -13.44
C SER A 289 17.63 10.38 -12.06
N PHE A 290 17.89 9.62 -10.99
CA PHE A 290 17.50 10.00 -9.63
C PHE A 290 18.66 10.51 -8.77
N CYS A 291 19.88 10.04 -9.02
CA CYS A 291 21.08 10.21 -8.21
C CYS A 291 22.34 10.42 -9.10
N PRO A 292 22.39 11.46 -9.95
CA PRO A 292 23.41 11.59 -11.01
C PRO A 292 24.86 11.69 -10.52
N SER A 293 25.07 12.09 -9.26
CA SER A 293 26.40 12.21 -8.63
C SER A 293 26.74 11.06 -7.67
N ALA A 294 26.01 9.94 -7.70
CA ALA A 294 26.28 8.80 -6.83
C ALA A 294 27.48 7.98 -7.34
N ASP A 295 28.52 7.84 -6.51
CA ASP A 295 29.67 6.96 -6.75
C ASP A 295 30.02 6.19 -5.48
N MET A 296 29.72 4.89 -5.47
CA MET A 296 29.93 4.00 -4.32
C MET A 296 31.42 3.66 -4.10
N LYS A 297 32.27 3.84 -5.13
CA LYS A 297 33.71 3.56 -5.06
C LYS A 297 34.47 4.73 -4.47
N MET A 298 34.09 5.96 -4.85
CA MET A 298 34.81 7.18 -4.46
C MET A 298 34.24 7.81 -3.20
N ASP A 299 32.93 7.68 -2.95
CA ASP A 299 32.27 8.25 -1.77
C ASP A 299 31.20 7.31 -1.19
N PRO A 300 31.60 6.21 -0.51
CA PRO A 300 30.66 5.21 -0.01
C PRO A 300 29.69 5.75 1.05
N LEU A 301 30.03 6.84 1.74
CA LEU A 301 29.19 7.47 2.79
C LEU A 301 28.53 8.79 2.35
N GLY A 302 28.72 9.15 1.08
CA GLY A 302 28.20 10.35 0.46
C GLY A 302 26.69 10.45 0.46
N SER A 303 26.18 11.69 0.41
CA SER A 303 24.75 11.96 0.32
C SER A 303 24.11 11.35 -0.94
N SER A 304 24.82 11.39 -2.07
CA SER A 304 24.37 10.76 -3.33
C SER A 304 24.38 9.24 -3.25
N THR A 305 25.38 8.65 -2.60
CA THR A 305 25.45 7.19 -2.37
C THR A 305 24.32 6.73 -1.45
N LYS A 306 23.96 7.50 -0.40
CA LYS A 306 22.79 7.23 0.42
C LYS A 306 21.49 7.26 -0.38
N ARG A 307 21.33 8.19 -1.33
CA ARG A 307 20.14 8.20 -2.21
C ARG A 307 20.08 6.98 -3.13
N LEU A 308 21.22 6.49 -3.61
CA LEU A 308 21.29 5.25 -4.39
C LEU A 308 20.90 4.03 -3.53
N ILE A 309 21.35 3.98 -2.27
CA ILE A 309 20.94 2.93 -1.31
C ILE A 309 19.43 3.02 -1.03
N ASP A 310 18.89 4.21 -0.79
CA ASP A 310 17.45 4.41 -0.59
C ASP A 310 16.65 3.91 -1.82
N LEU A 311 17.10 4.23 -3.04
CA LEU A 311 16.48 3.75 -4.27
C LEU A 311 16.52 2.22 -4.38
N MET A 312 17.65 1.60 -4.03
CA MET A 312 17.78 0.15 -4.03
C MET A 312 16.84 -0.51 -3.01
N ILE A 313 16.72 0.05 -1.81
CA ILE A 313 15.79 -0.45 -0.77
C ILE A 313 14.34 -0.29 -1.23
N LEU A 314 13.99 0.86 -1.80
CA LEU A 314 12.65 1.14 -2.32
C LEU A 314 12.22 0.16 -3.42
N ILE A 315 13.14 -0.29 -4.28
CA ILE A 315 12.87 -1.30 -5.32
C ILE A 315 12.90 -2.72 -4.73
N ALA A 316 13.74 -2.99 -3.71
CA ALA A 316 13.84 -4.31 -3.09
C ALA A 316 12.53 -4.76 -2.43
N VAL A 317 11.81 -3.86 -1.78
CA VAL A 317 10.52 -4.19 -1.14
C VAL A 317 9.51 -4.80 -2.12
N PRO A 318 9.10 -4.12 -3.21
CA PRO A 318 8.21 -4.72 -4.20
C PRO A 318 8.83 -5.92 -4.91
N ALA A 319 10.14 -5.92 -5.19
CA ALA A 319 10.80 -7.07 -5.81
C ALA A 319 10.66 -8.34 -4.97
N ILE A 320 10.80 -8.24 -3.64
CA ILE A 320 10.64 -9.39 -2.72
C ILE A 320 9.18 -9.88 -2.73
N VAL A 321 8.24 -8.92 -2.65
CA VAL A 321 6.81 -9.17 -2.51
C VAL A 321 6.21 -9.75 -3.79
N VAL A 322 6.14 -8.97 -4.87
CA VAL A 322 5.48 -9.40 -6.12
C VAL A 322 6.42 -10.24 -6.97
N GLY A 323 7.71 -9.94 -6.94
CA GLY A 323 8.75 -10.72 -7.60
C GLY A 323 9.63 -9.95 -8.53
N TRP A 324 10.85 -10.45 -8.69
CA TRP A 324 11.82 -9.87 -9.62
C TRP A 324 11.28 -9.88 -11.06
N GLN A 325 10.43 -10.84 -11.44
CA GLN A 325 9.81 -10.88 -12.77
C GLN A 325 8.83 -9.70 -12.98
N ALA A 326 8.06 -9.36 -11.94
CA ALA A 326 7.03 -8.32 -11.99
C ALA A 326 7.58 -6.93 -11.68
N VAL A 327 8.76 -6.82 -11.04
CA VAL A 327 9.31 -5.53 -10.57
C VAL A 327 9.52 -4.53 -11.70
N MET A 328 9.85 -4.98 -12.92
CA MET A 328 9.96 -4.09 -14.08
C MET A 328 8.63 -3.36 -14.35
N GLY A 329 7.52 -4.09 -14.31
CA GLY A 329 6.18 -3.52 -14.49
C GLY A 329 5.85 -2.50 -13.39
N VAL A 330 6.15 -2.84 -12.14
CA VAL A 330 6.00 -1.92 -10.99
C VAL A 330 6.81 -0.64 -11.19
N ILE A 331 8.07 -0.75 -11.60
CA ILE A 331 8.96 0.40 -11.85
C ILE A 331 8.41 1.28 -12.97
N LEU A 332 7.96 0.69 -14.08
CA LEU A 332 7.42 1.42 -15.21
C LEU A 332 6.14 2.18 -14.83
N LEU A 333 5.20 1.51 -14.16
CA LEU A 333 3.96 2.13 -13.68
C LEU A 333 4.26 3.23 -12.65
N ALA A 334 5.16 2.98 -11.69
CA ALA A 334 5.58 3.98 -10.72
C ALA A 334 6.24 5.20 -11.38
N ALA A 335 7.02 5.02 -12.45
CA ALA A 335 7.61 6.11 -13.22
C ALA A 335 6.55 6.93 -13.96
N ILE A 336 5.53 6.28 -14.54
CA ILE A 336 4.39 6.96 -15.17
C ILE A 336 3.62 7.78 -14.13
N PHE A 337 3.27 7.17 -12.99
CA PHE A 337 2.59 7.88 -11.91
C PHE A 337 3.42 9.04 -11.35
N ALA A 338 4.73 8.87 -11.20
CA ALA A 338 5.62 9.93 -10.74
C ALA A 338 5.67 11.12 -11.70
N LYS A 339 5.61 10.84 -13.03
CA LYS A 339 5.52 11.88 -14.06
C LYS A 339 4.19 12.63 -13.98
N ILE A 340 3.07 11.92 -13.84
CA ILE A 340 1.74 12.51 -13.66
C ILE A 340 1.71 13.37 -12.39
N LEU A 341 2.25 12.87 -11.27
CA LEU A 341 2.36 13.63 -10.03
C LEU A 341 3.17 14.91 -10.23
N GLY A 342 4.25 14.85 -11.02
CA GLY A 342 5.08 16.00 -11.36
C GLY A 342 4.37 17.10 -12.18
N MET A 343 3.20 16.82 -12.74
CA MET A 343 2.36 17.84 -13.39
C MET A 343 1.58 18.69 -12.38
N CYS A 344 1.47 18.24 -11.13
CA CYS A 344 0.80 18.98 -10.06
C CYS A 344 1.76 19.96 -9.36
N GLU A 345 1.35 21.22 -9.19
CA GLU A 345 2.17 22.29 -8.60
C GLU A 345 2.79 21.91 -7.24
N PHE A 346 2.02 21.28 -6.34
CA PHE A 346 2.49 20.87 -5.01
C PHE A 346 3.65 19.86 -5.06
N ALA A 347 3.70 19.02 -6.09
CA ALA A 347 4.71 17.97 -6.24
C ALA A 347 5.90 18.40 -7.12
N GLN A 348 5.81 19.53 -7.83
CA GLN A 348 6.95 20.09 -8.57
C GLN A 348 8.09 20.54 -7.66
N LEU A 349 7.79 20.88 -6.41
CA LEU A 349 8.76 21.26 -5.39
C LEU A 349 9.51 20.08 -4.78
N ARG A 350 9.18 18.84 -5.17
CA ARG A 350 9.78 17.60 -4.62
C ARG A 350 10.76 16.98 -5.60
N ASP A 351 11.75 16.27 -5.07
CA ASP A 351 12.76 15.61 -5.89
C ASP A 351 12.15 14.46 -6.72
N SER A 352 12.79 14.14 -7.85
CA SER A 352 12.33 13.08 -8.75
C SER A 352 12.25 11.72 -8.05
N LEU A 353 13.21 11.43 -7.17
CA LEU A 353 13.25 10.21 -6.37
C LEU A 353 12.07 10.13 -5.39
N GLY A 354 11.72 11.22 -4.71
CA GLY A 354 10.57 11.26 -3.79
C GLY A 354 9.25 11.03 -4.50
N ARG A 355 9.05 11.63 -5.68
CA ARG A 355 7.86 11.36 -6.52
C ARG A 355 7.78 9.90 -6.96
N PHE A 356 8.91 9.32 -7.38
CA PHE A 356 8.98 7.91 -7.71
C PHE A 356 8.67 7.01 -6.51
N ALA A 357 9.25 7.31 -5.36
CA ALA A 357 9.11 6.52 -4.13
C ALA A 357 7.66 6.45 -3.63
N VAL A 358 6.91 7.56 -3.67
CA VAL A 358 5.49 7.57 -3.26
C VAL A 358 4.56 6.91 -4.29
N SER A 359 5.03 6.73 -5.53
CA SER A 359 4.28 6.04 -6.58
C SER A 359 4.46 4.52 -6.58
N LEU A 360 5.52 3.99 -5.96
CA LEU A 360 5.78 2.54 -5.87
C LEU A 360 4.64 1.73 -5.22
N PRO A 361 4.08 2.12 -4.06
CA PRO A 361 2.99 1.37 -3.42
C PRO A 361 1.71 1.29 -4.26
N VAL A 362 1.51 2.22 -5.18
CA VAL A 362 0.32 2.26 -6.06
C VAL A 362 0.50 1.33 -7.26
N ALA A 363 1.76 1.00 -7.58
CA ALA A 363 2.13 0.16 -8.71
C ALA A 363 2.35 -1.32 -8.34
N THR A 364 2.44 -1.63 -7.04
CA THR A 364 2.37 -2.97 -6.45
C THR A 364 0.94 -3.39 -6.19
#